data_AF-A0AAW2ZNG0-F1
#
_entry.id   AF-A0AAW2ZNG0-F1
#
_cell.length_a   1.000
_cell.length_b   1.000
_cell.length_c   1.000
_cell.angle_alpha   90.00
_cell.angle_beta   90.00
_cell.angle_gamma   90.00
#
_symmetry.space_group_name_H-M   'P 1'
#
loop_
_entity.id
_entity.type
_entity.pdbx_description
1 polymer ?
#
loop_
_entity_poly.entity_id
_entity_poly.type
_entity_poly.pdbx_seq_one_letter_code
_entity_poly.pdbx_strand_id
1 'polypeptide(L)'
;MKVFEQKSEKQDIWFINELVEPFLYRFKYHFYGDKKTNKIEKPEWVLSFVQKLISEYGFFIQSSITPIVQQVMNTYNVTFINPSASFTNQLIDQVVKKMSKSIKLVKNCNDDQQKTLFIHIINELVAFERNNHKVDQSIHSVLSKHIITDDVLSSWIQQDKQSTDLILVDKLKNHKPHSSVSLNELKPGSSAHVLVQVMSLLNERYSCIQQPEARFNIFEKNILTYFHRYKKELESQIDKHLANVFQQEQEWINYCSMINSSIYVSSVLRDWCDLDHIISMGHLAALDQLADEYYLLADLMTRRMVTTNMLENFKITIHNKYDPSHGDQFNVSQEMIKVIEMMCQQLNVIHRHVQLERFNMVWRWLANDVDLFLDKHFYKSAQGEQVKIDMNGLIKEVFGKYTNKPLNFAPKTKKFLSL
;
A
#
# COMPACT_ATOMS: atom_id res chain seq x y z
N MET A 1 39.67 43.18 16.83
CA MET A 1 39.58 41.80 17.32
C MET A 1 38.85 40.99 16.24
N LYS A 2 39.59 40.44 15.26
CA LYS A 2 39.04 39.58 14.22
C LYS A 2 39.20 38.15 14.71
N VAL A 3 38.07 37.48 14.98
CA VAL A 3 38.02 36.05 15.25
C VAL A 3 38.45 35.35 13.97
N PHE A 4 39.64 34.74 13.96
CA PHE A 4 40.05 33.87 12.87
C PHE A 4 39.16 32.62 12.94
N GLU A 5 38.28 32.46 11.95
CA GLU A 5 37.69 31.17 11.62
C GLU A 5 38.83 30.19 11.30
N GLN A 6 39.08 29.25 12.22
CA GLN A 6 39.83 28.06 11.90
C GLN A 6 39.00 27.24 10.89
N LYS A 7 39.36 27.33 9.61
CA LYS A 7 39.01 26.29 8.64
C LYS A 7 39.55 24.97 9.20
N SER A 8 38.69 24.00 9.48
CA SER A 8 39.14 22.65 9.81
C SER A 8 39.82 22.06 8.56
N GLU A 9 41.15 22.09 8.50
CA GLU A 9 41.89 21.27 7.55
C GLU A 9 41.50 19.82 7.82
N LYS A 10 40.93 19.14 6.81
CA LYS A 10 40.78 17.68 6.85
C LYS A 10 42.18 17.12 7.10
N GLN A 11 42.42 16.50 8.25
CA GLN A 11 43.63 15.73 8.49
C GLN A 11 43.65 14.59 7.46
N ASP A 12 44.45 14.77 6.42
CA ASP A 12 44.53 13.83 5.30
C ASP A 12 45.77 12.96 5.50
N ILE A 13 45.59 11.64 5.40
CA ILE A 13 46.71 10.73 5.57
C ILE A 13 47.30 10.40 4.22
N TRP A 14 48.45 11.01 3.94
CA TRP A 14 49.16 10.86 2.67
C TRP A 14 49.34 9.39 2.24
N PHE A 15 49.64 8.46 3.16
CA PHE A 15 49.87 7.06 2.77
C PHE A 15 48.60 6.38 2.24
N ILE A 16 47.41 6.77 2.72
CA ILE A 16 46.15 6.24 2.18
C ILE A 16 45.95 6.77 0.76
N ASN A 17 46.25 8.05 0.53
CA ASN A 17 46.15 8.64 -0.80
C ASN A 17 47.05 7.87 -1.78
N GLU A 18 48.30 7.62 -1.42
CA GLU A 18 49.23 6.81 -2.24
C GLU A 18 48.72 5.37 -2.48
N LEU A 19 48.08 4.76 -1.50
CA LEU A 19 47.51 3.42 -1.62
C LEU A 19 46.29 3.39 -2.56
N VAL A 20 45.47 4.45 -2.56
CA VAL A 20 44.24 4.53 -3.35
C VAL A 20 44.53 4.99 -4.80
N GLU A 21 45.57 5.79 -5.02
CA GLU A 21 45.90 6.41 -6.32
C GLU A 21 45.90 5.44 -7.53
N PRO A 22 46.50 4.24 -7.48
CA PRO A 22 46.46 3.30 -8.62
C PRO A 22 45.03 2.93 -9.03
N PHE A 23 44.12 2.81 -8.06
CA PHE A 23 42.70 2.53 -8.30
C PHE A 23 41.99 3.74 -8.93
N LEU A 24 42.30 4.96 -8.46
CA LEU A 24 41.75 6.19 -9.04
C LEU A 24 42.22 6.40 -10.47
N TYR A 25 43.49 6.09 -10.77
CA TYR A 25 44.03 6.13 -12.12
C TYR A 25 43.29 5.17 -13.05
N ARG A 26 43.07 3.92 -12.60
CA ARG A 26 42.30 2.94 -13.36
C ARG A 26 40.84 3.34 -13.55
N PHE A 27 40.20 3.92 -12.52
CA PHE A 27 38.86 4.48 -12.62
C PHE A 27 38.80 5.57 -13.68
N LYS A 28 39.75 6.53 -13.64
CA LYS A 28 39.83 7.63 -14.61
C LYS A 28 40.01 7.10 -16.02
N TYR A 29 40.88 6.12 -16.22
CA TYR A 29 41.12 5.50 -17.52
C TYR A 29 39.86 4.88 -18.12
N HIS A 30 39.02 4.18 -17.33
CA HIS A 30 37.83 3.52 -17.87
C HIS A 30 36.63 4.46 -18.05
N PHE A 31 36.46 5.45 -17.18
CA PHE A 31 35.21 6.21 -17.08
C PHE A 31 35.34 7.70 -17.43
N TYR A 32 36.48 8.12 -17.96
CA TYR A 32 36.69 9.45 -18.54
C TYR A 32 37.33 9.36 -19.93
N GLY A 33 37.20 10.45 -20.70
CA GLY A 33 37.67 10.51 -22.07
C GLY A 33 36.86 9.66 -23.04
N ASP A 34 37.43 9.40 -24.21
CA ASP A 34 36.80 8.66 -25.31
C ASP A 34 37.10 7.16 -25.21
N LYS A 35 36.41 6.50 -24.27
CA LYS A 35 36.53 5.04 -24.06
C LYS A 35 35.17 4.39 -24.21
N LYS A 36 35.15 3.18 -24.77
CA LYS A 36 33.93 2.36 -24.91
C LYS A 36 33.26 2.05 -23.57
N THR A 37 34.00 2.08 -22.47
CA THR A 37 33.52 1.86 -21.10
C THR A 37 32.90 3.11 -20.46
N ASN A 38 33.11 4.30 -21.03
CA ASN A 38 32.54 5.56 -20.56
C ASN A 38 31.16 5.79 -21.20
N LYS A 39 30.14 5.06 -20.74
CA LYS A 39 28.77 5.18 -21.24
C LYS A 39 27.82 5.66 -20.15
N ILE A 40 27.12 6.76 -20.42
CA ILE A 40 26.12 7.31 -19.48
C ILE A 40 24.93 6.35 -19.31
N GLU A 41 24.59 5.59 -20.35
CA GLU A 41 23.54 4.55 -20.38
C GLU A 41 23.86 3.33 -19.50
N LYS A 42 25.11 3.21 -19.02
CA LYS A 42 25.60 2.08 -18.25
C LYS A 42 26.16 2.53 -16.89
N PRO A 43 25.36 3.20 -16.03
CA PRO A 43 25.80 3.61 -14.70
C PRO A 43 26.25 2.41 -13.86
N GLU A 44 25.67 1.21 -14.06
CA GLU A 44 26.01 -0.02 -13.37
C GLU A 44 27.49 -0.41 -13.52
N TRP A 45 28.15 -0.03 -14.62
CA TRP A 45 29.58 -0.31 -14.84
C TRP A 45 30.48 0.48 -13.89
N VAL A 46 30.17 1.75 -13.66
CA VAL A 46 30.91 2.60 -12.71
C VAL A 46 30.70 2.09 -11.29
N LEU A 47 29.45 1.78 -10.94
CA LEU A 47 29.07 1.33 -9.59
C LEU A 47 29.66 -0.04 -9.27
N SER A 48 29.53 -1.01 -10.18
CA SER A 48 30.08 -2.35 -9.99
C SER A 48 31.62 -2.35 -9.93
N PHE A 49 32.28 -1.47 -10.69
CA PHE A 49 33.73 -1.33 -10.60
C PHE A 49 34.17 -0.89 -9.20
N VAL A 50 33.55 0.13 -8.64
CA VAL A 50 33.88 0.62 -7.29
C VAL A 50 33.48 -0.41 -6.23
N GLN A 51 32.31 -1.03 -6.35
CA GLN A 51 31.87 -2.07 -5.42
C GLN A 51 32.85 -3.25 -5.40
N LYS A 52 33.35 -3.66 -6.57
CA LYS A 52 34.36 -4.70 -6.70
C LYS A 52 35.63 -4.33 -5.92
N LEU A 53 36.16 -3.13 -6.13
CA LEU A 53 37.36 -2.67 -5.43
C LEU A 53 37.18 -2.64 -3.91
N ILE A 54 36.03 -2.16 -3.42
CA ILE A 54 35.72 -2.16 -1.99
C ILE A 54 35.68 -3.60 -1.46
N SER A 55 35.00 -4.51 -2.18
CA SER A 55 34.87 -5.91 -1.75
C SER A 55 36.18 -6.69 -1.77
N GLU A 56 37.04 -6.47 -2.77
CA GLU A 56 38.30 -7.21 -2.94
C GLU A 56 39.40 -6.72 -1.99
N TYR A 57 39.48 -5.40 -1.75
CA TYR A 57 40.59 -4.81 -1.01
C TYR A 57 40.21 -4.30 0.38
N GLY A 58 38.91 -4.06 0.65
CA GLY A 58 38.44 -3.52 1.93
C GLY A 58 38.81 -4.38 3.13
N PHE A 59 38.65 -5.71 3.03
CA PHE A 59 39.03 -6.63 4.12
C PHE A 59 40.53 -6.62 4.41
N PHE A 60 41.37 -6.53 3.38
CA PHE A 60 42.82 -6.43 3.55
C PHE A 60 43.21 -5.13 4.27
N ILE A 61 42.63 -4.00 3.86
CA ILE A 61 42.90 -2.70 4.50
C ILE A 61 42.41 -2.72 5.96
N GLN A 62 41.24 -3.28 6.21
CA GLN A 62 40.69 -3.41 7.55
C GLN A 62 41.53 -4.34 8.45
N SER A 63 41.96 -5.50 7.93
CA SER A 63 42.60 -6.54 8.77
C SER A 63 44.11 -6.41 8.87
N SER A 64 44.77 -5.87 7.84
CA SER A 64 46.23 -5.82 7.77
C SER A 64 46.78 -4.42 7.95
N ILE A 65 46.16 -3.40 7.36
CA ILE A 65 46.67 -2.02 7.38
C ILE A 65 46.19 -1.27 8.62
N THR A 66 44.91 -1.41 8.97
CA THR A 66 44.30 -0.68 10.10
C THR A 66 44.99 -0.91 11.44
N PRO A 67 45.41 -2.13 11.83
CA PRO A 67 46.13 -2.35 13.09
C PRO A 67 47.48 -1.63 13.15
N ILE A 68 48.22 -1.61 12.04
CA ILE A 68 49.53 -0.92 11.94
C ILE A 68 49.33 0.59 12.13
N VAL A 69 48.32 1.15 11.47
CA VAL A 69 48.00 2.58 11.53
C VAL A 69 47.55 2.97 12.93
N GLN A 70 46.70 2.16 13.55
CA GLN A 70 46.29 2.35 14.94
C GLN A 70 47.50 2.36 15.89
N GLN A 71 48.44 1.42 15.73
CA GLN A 71 49.65 1.36 16.55
C GLN A 71 50.51 2.62 16.40
N VAL A 72 50.76 3.06 15.16
CA VAL A 72 51.54 4.27 14.88
C VAL A 72 50.87 5.51 15.47
N MET A 73 49.56 5.69 15.24
CA MET A 73 48.82 6.86 15.76
C MET A 73 48.79 6.89 17.29
N ASN A 74 48.61 5.74 17.94
CA ASN A 74 48.70 5.64 19.40
C ASN A 74 50.09 6.03 19.92
N THR A 75 51.15 5.59 19.24
CA THR A 75 52.54 5.89 19.60
C THR A 75 52.83 7.39 19.59
N TYR A 76 52.27 8.11 18.62
CA TYR A 76 52.46 9.56 18.46
C TYR A 76 51.32 10.41 19.05
N ASN A 77 50.37 9.79 19.75
CA ASN A 77 49.18 10.44 20.32
C ASN A 77 48.39 11.30 19.30
N VAL A 78 48.22 10.76 18.09
CA VAL A 78 47.46 11.38 16.99
C VAL A 78 46.06 10.78 16.94
N THR A 79 45.06 11.59 16.57
CA THR A 79 43.68 11.12 16.37
C THR A 79 43.65 9.97 15.38
N PHE A 80 42.99 8.88 15.77
CA PHE A 80 42.86 7.72 14.90
C PHE A 80 41.97 8.04 13.70
N ILE A 81 42.47 7.71 12.51
CA ILE A 81 41.72 7.78 11.27
C ILE A 81 41.66 6.37 10.70
N ASN A 82 40.44 5.89 10.44
CA ASN A 82 40.21 4.56 9.92
C ASN A 82 40.64 4.46 8.43
N PRO A 83 41.68 3.68 8.10
CA PRO A 83 42.15 3.45 6.73
C PRO A 83 41.09 2.90 5.79
N SER A 84 40.28 1.95 6.27
CA SER A 84 39.24 1.29 5.47
C SER A 84 38.13 2.27 5.10
N ALA A 85 37.72 3.11 6.06
CA ALA A 85 36.75 4.18 5.81
C ALA A 85 37.32 5.22 4.83
N SER A 86 38.58 5.64 4.99
CA SER A 86 39.23 6.59 4.09
C SER A 86 39.34 6.05 2.65
N PHE A 87 39.82 4.81 2.48
CA PHE A 87 39.90 4.13 1.19
C PHE A 87 38.53 4.08 0.49
N THR A 88 37.51 3.65 1.23
CA THR A 88 36.15 3.53 0.71
C THR A 88 35.58 4.88 0.29
N ASN A 89 35.73 5.90 1.14
CA ASN A 89 35.26 7.26 0.85
C ASN A 89 35.91 7.85 -0.40
N GLN A 90 37.22 7.64 -0.61
CA GLN A 90 37.92 8.16 -1.80
C GLN A 90 37.46 7.49 -3.11
N LEU A 91 37.16 6.20 -3.08
CA LEU A 91 36.58 5.51 -4.23
C LEU A 91 35.16 6.00 -4.51
N ILE A 92 34.34 6.16 -3.46
CA ILE A 92 32.98 6.63 -3.63
C ILE A 92 32.94 8.10 -4.09
N ASP A 93 33.88 8.95 -3.68
CA ASP A 93 34.02 10.32 -4.19
C ASP A 93 34.14 10.37 -5.72
N GLN A 94 34.72 9.34 -6.35
CA GLN A 94 34.77 9.26 -7.82
C GLN A 94 33.40 8.94 -8.41
N VAL A 95 32.62 8.07 -7.76
CA VAL A 95 31.22 7.80 -8.13
C VAL A 95 30.41 9.09 -8.04
N VAL A 96 30.50 9.82 -6.92
CA VAL A 96 29.81 11.10 -6.73
C VAL A 96 30.12 12.07 -7.85
N LYS A 97 31.40 12.30 -8.13
CA LYS A 97 31.85 13.23 -9.19
C LYS A 97 31.33 12.81 -10.56
N LYS A 98 31.38 11.51 -10.88
CA LYS A 98 30.94 10.99 -12.18
C LYS A 98 29.43 11.06 -12.33
N MET A 99 28.69 10.58 -11.34
CA MET A 99 27.23 10.46 -11.37
C MET A 99 26.54 11.81 -11.27
N SER A 100 27.07 12.74 -10.48
CA SER A 100 26.56 14.12 -10.44
C SER A 100 26.66 14.79 -11.81
N LYS A 101 27.73 14.53 -12.57
CA LYS A 101 27.85 15.02 -13.96
C LYS A 101 26.84 14.34 -14.88
N SER A 102 26.70 13.01 -14.80
CA SER A 102 25.71 12.27 -15.60
C SER A 102 24.29 12.77 -15.35
N ILE A 103 23.88 12.91 -14.09
CA ILE A 103 22.55 13.39 -13.70
C ILE A 103 22.29 14.80 -14.26
N LYS A 104 23.26 15.72 -14.13
CA LYS A 104 23.14 17.08 -14.67
C LYS A 104 22.86 17.11 -16.18
N LEU A 105 23.36 16.13 -16.95
CA LEU A 105 23.14 16.06 -18.39
C LEU A 105 21.74 15.58 -18.76
N VAL A 106 21.10 14.75 -17.94
CA VAL A 106 19.82 14.07 -18.29
C VAL A 106 18.60 14.61 -17.53
N LYS A 107 18.80 15.28 -16.40
CA LYS A 107 17.72 15.67 -15.48
C LYS A 107 16.74 16.71 -16.07
N ASN A 108 17.23 17.68 -16.85
CA ASN A 108 16.43 18.82 -17.33
C ASN A 108 15.85 18.63 -18.75
N CYS A 109 15.85 17.41 -19.27
CA CYS A 109 15.54 17.18 -20.67
C CYS A 109 14.11 16.70 -20.88
N ASN A 110 13.42 17.30 -21.87
CA ASN A 110 12.03 16.97 -22.19
C ASN A 110 11.89 15.64 -22.97
N ASP A 111 13.01 15.08 -23.42
CA ASP A 111 13.08 13.83 -24.17
C ASP A 111 12.86 12.60 -23.27
N ASP A 112 11.99 11.69 -23.72
CA ASP A 112 11.58 10.51 -22.94
C ASP A 112 12.71 9.50 -22.76
N GLN A 113 13.65 9.41 -23.71
CA GLN A 113 14.84 8.56 -23.54
C GLN A 113 15.71 9.08 -22.40
N GLN A 114 15.89 10.40 -22.30
CA GLN A 114 16.68 11.00 -21.22
C GLN A 114 15.99 10.94 -19.86
N LYS A 115 14.66 11.07 -19.79
CA LYS A 115 13.90 10.80 -18.56
C LYS A 115 14.08 9.35 -18.10
N THR A 116 13.96 8.40 -19.02
CA THR A 116 14.17 6.97 -18.74
C THR A 116 15.58 6.73 -18.22
N LEU A 117 16.58 7.35 -18.84
CA LEU A 117 17.97 7.25 -18.42
C LEU A 117 18.22 7.90 -17.04
N PHE A 118 17.60 9.04 -16.76
CA PHE A 118 17.66 9.67 -15.44
C PHE A 118 17.13 8.72 -14.35
N ILE A 119 15.96 8.11 -14.57
CA ILE A 119 15.38 7.13 -13.65
C ILE A 119 16.27 5.90 -13.49
N HIS A 120 16.85 5.39 -14.59
CA HIS A 120 17.80 4.27 -14.55
C HIS A 120 19.01 4.59 -13.67
N ILE A 121 19.62 5.76 -13.85
CA ILE A 121 20.76 6.21 -13.02
C ILE A 121 20.36 6.28 -11.54
N ILE A 122 19.21 6.87 -11.22
CA ILE A 122 18.73 6.96 -9.84
C ILE A 122 18.50 5.56 -9.24
N ASN A 123 17.89 4.63 -9.98
CA ASN A 123 17.63 3.27 -9.50
C ASN A 123 18.92 2.51 -9.19
N GLU A 124 19.90 2.58 -10.10
CA GLU A 124 21.20 1.94 -9.92
C GLU A 124 21.96 2.53 -8.73
N LEU A 125 21.85 3.84 -8.53
CA LEU A 125 22.38 4.49 -7.33
C LEU A 125 21.67 3.94 -6.08
N VAL A 126 20.34 4.01 -5.98
CA VAL A 126 19.59 3.50 -4.81
C VAL A 126 19.95 2.04 -4.50
N ALA A 127 20.07 1.19 -5.52
CA ALA A 127 20.51 -0.19 -5.37
C ALA A 127 21.94 -0.31 -4.81
N PHE A 128 22.87 0.49 -5.33
CA PHE A 128 24.25 0.56 -4.85
C PHE A 128 24.32 0.95 -3.35
N GLU A 129 23.58 1.97 -2.91
CA GLU A 129 23.58 2.38 -1.50
C GLU A 129 23.01 1.31 -0.57
N ARG A 130 21.88 0.68 -0.93
CA ARG A 130 21.32 -0.44 -0.16
C ARG A 130 22.29 -1.60 0.01
N ASN A 131 23.07 -1.91 -1.03
CA ASN A 131 24.05 -2.98 -0.97
C ASN A 131 25.23 -2.63 -0.05
N ASN A 132 25.69 -1.37 -0.04
CA ASN A 132 26.79 -0.94 0.83
C ASN A 132 26.38 -0.85 2.32
N HIS A 133 25.14 -0.43 2.61
CA HIS A 133 24.61 -0.40 3.98
C HIS A 133 24.64 -1.76 4.68
N LYS A 134 24.52 -2.87 3.93
CA LYS A 134 24.61 -4.24 4.46
C LYS A 134 26.03 -4.65 4.85
N VAL A 135 27.05 -4.02 4.27
CA VAL A 135 28.46 -4.42 4.42
C VAL A 135 29.14 -3.64 5.54
N ASP A 136 28.91 -2.33 5.63
CA ASP A 136 29.47 -1.49 6.69
C ASP A 136 28.60 -0.25 6.91
N GLN A 137 28.02 -0.14 8.11
CA GLN A 137 27.15 0.97 8.51
C GLN A 137 27.90 2.31 8.58
N SER A 138 29.23 2.28 8.73
CA SER A 138 30.09 3.48 8.77
C SER A 138 30.41 4.04 7.38
N ILE A 139 30.12 3.29 6.30
CA ILE A 139 29.99 3.82 4.93
C ILE A 139 28.67 4.60 4.88
N HIS A 140 28.61 5.72 5.59
CA HIS A 140 27.42 6.55 5.65
C HIS A 140 27.09 7.15 4.28
N SER A 141 25.90 6.78 3.78
CA SER A 141 25.05 7.41 2.76
C SER A 141 25.74 8.45 1.87
N VAL A 142 26.39 7.97 0.82
CA VAL A 142 27.00 8.87 -0.16
C VAL A 142 25.96 9.45 -1.12
N LEU A 143 24.86 8.73 -1.38
CA LEU A 143 23.83 9.24 -2.29
C LEU A 143 23.02 10.34 -1.65
N SER A 144 22.49 10.12 -0.44
CA SER A 144 21.62 11.12 0.20
C SER A 144 22.39 12.38 0.60
N LYS A 145 23.70 12.28 0.84
CA LYS A 145 24.55 13.42 1.24
C LYS A 145 25.10 14.23 0.07
N HIS A 146 25.35 13.62 -1.09
CA HIS A 146 26.12 14.27 -2.16
C HIS A 146 25.48 14.25 -3.55
N ILE A 147 24.59 13.30 -3.85
CA ILE A 147 23.99 13.16 -5.20
C ILE A 147 22.52 13.56 -5.21
N ILE A 148 21.74 13.10 -4.24
CA ILE A 148 20.31 13.41 -4.10
C ILE A 148 20.17 14.78 -3.42
N THR A 149 20.57 15.82 -4.15
CA THR A 149 20.28 17.21 -3.77
C THR A 149 18.78 17.51 -3.92
N ASP A 150 18.27 18.54 -3.24
CA ASP A 150 16.85 18.92 -3.28
C ASP A 150 16.30 19.06 -4.72
N ASP A 151 17.12 19.60 -5.61
CA ASP A 151 16.81 19.79 -7.02
C ASP A 151 16.71 18.45 -7.79
N VAL A 152 17.62 17.50 -7.55
CA VAL A 152 17.56 16.15 -8.12
C VAL A 152 16.37 15.37 -7.57
N LEU A 153 16.15 15.47 -6.26
CA LEU A 153 15.03 14.83 -5.57
C LEU A 153 13.69 15.34 -6.09
N SER A 154 13.55 16.65 -6.31
CA SER A 154 12.35 17.26 -6.87
C SER A 154 12.05 16.74 -8.27
N SER A 155 13.06 16.65 -9.14
CA SER A 155 12.90 16.08 -10.48
C SER A 155 12.54 14.59 -10.45
N TRP A 156 13.14 13.82 -9.54
CA TRP A 156 12.82 12.41 -9.35
C TRP A 156 11.36 12.22 -8.90
N ILE A 157 10.94 12.91 -7.84
CA ILE A 157 9.56 12.85 -7.34
C ILE A 157 8.56 13.25 -8.43
N GLN A 158 8.87 14.28 -9.22
CA GLN A 158 8.01 14.72 -10.31
C GLN A 158 7.80 13.64 -11.38
N GLN A 159 8.86 12.93 -11.78
CA GLN A 159 8.76 11.86 -12.78
C GLN A 159 8.03 10.63 -12.23
N ASP A 160 8.26 10.28 -10.97
CA ASP A 160 7.54 9.19 -10.30
C ASP A 160 6.05 9.50 -10.19
N LYS A 161 5.70 10.75 -9.86
CA LYS A 161 4.31 11.23 -9.84
C LYS A 161 3.66 11.15 -11.22
N GLN A 162 4.33 11.64 -12.27
CA GLN A 162 3.80 11.57 -13.64
C GLN A 162 3.55 10.13 -14.08
N SER A 163 4.50 9.23 -13.82
CA SER A 163 4.38 7.81 -14.15
C SER A 163 3.25 7.14 -13.36
N THR A 164 3.15 7.46 -12.07
CA THR A 164 2.10 6.96 -11.18
C THR A 164 0.72 7.43 -11.64
N ASP A 165 0.58 8.71 -11.97
CA ASP A 165 -0.68 9.26 -12.49
C ASP A 165 -1.08 8.54 -13.79
N LEU A 166 -0.16 8.33 -14.73
CA LEU A 166 -0.46 7.57 -15.97
C LEU A 166 -0.94 6.14 -15.69
N ILE A 167 -0.36 5.46 -14.70
CA ILE A 167 -0.78 4.11 -14.31
C ILE A 167 -2.17 4.12 -13.66
N LEU A 168 -2.46 5.13 -12.83
CA LEU A 168 -3.62 5.13 -11.94
C LEU A 168 -4.86 5.87 -12.49
N VAL A 169 -4.72 6.77 -13.47
CA VAL A 169 -5.82 7.64 -13.98
C VAL A 169 -7.11 6.87 -14.26
N ASP A 170 -7.04 5.75 -14.98
CA ASP A 170 -8.22 4.95 -15.30
C ASP A 170 -8.40 3.76 -14.35
N LYS A 171 -7.30 3.27 -13.78
CA LYS A 171 -7.34 2.07 -12.94
C LYS A 171 -8.04 2.31 -11.60
N LEU A 172 -7.93 3.50 -11.01
CA LEU A 172 -8.55 3.80 -9.72
C LEU A 172 -10.08 3.73 -9.77
N LYS A 173 -10.68 4.00 -10.94
CA LYS A 173 -12.15 3.93 -11.15
C LYS A 173 -12.64 2.51 -11.43
N ASN A 174 -11.73 1.57 -11.69
CA ASN A 174 -12.08 0.20 -12.01
C ASN A 174 -12.21 -0.63 -10.72
N HIS A 175 -13.39 -0.60 -10.12
CA HIS A 175 -13.70 -1.34 -8.89
C HIS A 175 -14.11 -2.80 -9.15
N LYS A 176 -13.78 -3.38 -10.30
CA LYS A 176 -14.08 -4.79 -10.60
C LYS A 176 -13.26 -5.74 -9.72
N PRO A 177 -13.80 -6.91 -9.36
CA PRO A 177 -13.04 -7.94 -8.65
C PRO A 177 -11.74 -8.26 -9.38
N HIS A 178 -10.67 -8.46 -8.63
CA HIS A 178 -9.38 -8.82 -9.22
C HIS A 178 -9.36 -10.29 -9.63
N SER A 179 -8.98 -10.56 -10.88
CA SER A 179 -9.10 -11.88 -11.51
C SER A 179 -8.13 -12.93 -10.96
N SER A 180 -7.03 -12.52 -10.33
CA SER A 180 -6.00 -13.43 -9.83
C SER A 180 -6.17 -13.80 -8.36
N VAL A 181 -7.27 -13.42 -7.70
CA VAL A 181 -7.45 -13.74 -6.29
C VAL A 181 -7.92 -15.18 -6.16
N SER A 182 -6.96 -16.12 -6.17
CA SER A 182 -7.08 -17.35 -5.39
C SER A 182 -7.38 -16.94 -3.95
N LEU A 183 -8.42 -17.51 -3.33
CA LEU A 183 -8.85 -17.48 -1.91
C LEU A 183 -7.99 -16.69 -0.86
N ASN A 184 -7.52 -15.47 -1.15
CA ASN A 184 -7.09 -14.54 -0.12
C ASN A 184 -8.36 -14.07 0.54
N GLU A 185 -8.45 -14.18 1.87
CA GLU A 185 -9.65 -13.85 2.64
C GLU A 185 -10.23 -12.46 2.29
N LEU A 186 -9.36 -11.51 1.96
CA LEU A 186 -9.70 -10.10 1.74
C LEU A 186 -10.33 -9.78 0.38
N LYS A 187 -10.12 -10.59 -0.68
CA LYS A 187 -10.75 -10.43 -2.02
C LYS A 187 -10.77 -8.98 -2.59
N PRO A 188 -9.65 -8.24 -2.65
CA PRO A 188 -9.67 -6.83 -3.08
C PRO A 188 -10.05 -6.65 -4.55
N GLY A 189 -10.62 -5.49 -4.88
CA GLY A 189 -10.80 -5.03 -6.25
C GLY A 189 -9.49 -4.70 -6.97
N SER A 190 -9.54 -4.70 -8.30
CA SER A 190 -8.37 -4.47 -9.16
C SER A 190 -7.71 -3.11 -8.95
N SER A 191 -8.52 -2.07 -8.74
CA SER A 191 -8.07 -0.71 -8.43
C SER A 191 -7.20 -0.65 -7.16
N ALA A 192 -7.68 -1.22 -6.06
CA ALA A 192 -6.94 -1.23 -4.80
C ALA A 192 -5.65 -2.08 -4.89
N HIS A 193 -5.70 -3.22 -5.59
CA HIS A 193 -4.51 -4.05 -5.77
C HIS A 193 -3.40 -3.29 -6.51
N VAL A 194 -3.74 -2.64 -7.63
CA VAL A 194 -2.76 -1.84 -8.38
C VAL A 194 -2.28 -0.63 -7.59
N LEU A 195 -3.17 0.07 -6.87
CA LEU A 195 -2.78 1.17 -5.99
C LEU A 195 -1.73 0.72 -4.98
N VAL A 196 -2.02 -0.32 -4.20
CA VAL A 196 -1.10 -0.83 -3.19
C VAL A 196 0.20 -1.29 -3.84
N GLN A 197 0.16 -1.98 -4.97
CA GLN A 197 1.37 -2.42 -5.68
C GLN A 197 2.28 -1.24 -6.05
N VAL A 198 1.73 -0.19 -6.66
CA VAL A 198 2.50 1.00 -7.06
C VAL A 198 3.03 1.74 -5.82
N MET A 199 2.20 1.91 -4.79
CA MET A 199 2.59 2.59 -3.55
C MET A 199 3.66 1.81 -2.77
N SER A 200 3.61 0.47 -2.74
CA SER A 200 4.65 -0.38 -2.16
C SER A 200 6.00 -0.19 -2.86
N LEU A 201 6.00 -0.14 -4.20
CA LEU A 201 7.22 0.10 -4.98
C LEU A 201 7.82 1.48 -4.67
N LEU A 202 6.99 2.53 -4.59
CA LEU A 202 7.46 3.87 -4.22
C LEU A 202 7.97 3.92 -2.77
N ASN A 203 7.25 3.29 -1.84
CA ASN A 203 7.64 3.21 -0.42
C ASN A 203 9.02 2.56 -0.27
N GLU A 204 9.24 1.44 -0.97
CA GLU A 204 10.53 0.80 -1.02
C GLU A 204 11.56 1.78 -1.60
N ARG A 205 11.29 2.37 -2.78
CA ARG A 205 12.23 3.22 -3.50
C ARG A 205 12.74 4.41 -2.67
N TYR A 206 11.88 5.04 -1.87
CA TYR A 206 12.25 6.18 -1.01
C TYR A 206 12.87 5.77 0.33
N SER A 207 12.98 4.48 0.64
CA SER A 207 13.57 4.00 1.90
C SER A 207 15.05 4.35 2.07
N CYS A 208 15.77 4.63 0.98
CA CYS A 208 17.17 5.06 1.01
C CYS A 208 17.37 6.47 1.58
N ILE A 209 16.31 7.28 1.64
CA ILE A 209 16.36 8.65 2.19
C ILE A 209 16.50 8.56 3.70
N GLN A 210 17.68 8.92 4.21
CA GLN A 210 18.04 8.71 5.61
C GLN A 210 17.41 9.72 6.56
N GLN A 211 17.20 10.96 6.12
CA GLN A 211 16.62 12.03 6.93
C GLN A 211 15.14 11.74 7.21
N PRO A 212 14.76 11.41 8.46
CA PRO A 212 13.41 10.92 8.78
C PRO A 212 12.30 11.88 8.38
N GLU A 213 12.46 13.16 8.70
CA GLU A 213 11.45 14.20 8.43
C GLU A 213 11.33 14.46 6.92
N ALA A 214 12.44 14.46 6.18
CA ALA A 214 12.42 14.61 4.73
C ALA A 214 11.74 13.40 4.07
N ARG A 215 12.04 12.19 4.53
CA ARG A 215 11.41 10.96 4.03
C ARG A 215 9.91 10.95 4.32
N PHE A 216 9.50 11.36 5.52
CA PHE A 216 8.07 11.46 5.85
C PHE A 216 7.35 12.45 4.95
N ASN A 217 7.91 13.65 4.75
CA ASN A 217 7.32 14.65 3.85
C ASN A 217 7.09 14.11 2.44
N ILE A 218 8.01 13.27 1.93
CA ILE A 218 7.89 12.64 0.62
C ILE A 218 6.81 11.56 0.65
N PHE A 219 6.83 10.70 1.68
CA PHE A 219 5.85 9.65 1.89
C PHE A 219 4.42 10.21 1.98
N GLU A 220 4.21 11.25 2.77
CA GLU A 220 2.91 11.91 2.92
C GLU A 220 2.41 12.49 1.57
N LYS A 221 3.27 13.27 0.90
CA LYS A 221 2.89 13.99 -0.33
C LYS A 221 2.76 13.10 -1.56
N ASN A 222 3.48 11.97 -1.61
CA ASN A 222 3.56 11.14 -2.81
C ASN A 222 3.01 9.73 -2.65
N ILE A 223 2.75 9.27 -1.42
CA ILE A 223 2.16 7.95 -1.15
C ILE A 223 0.80 8.12 -0.49
N LEU A 224 0.73 8.75 0.69
CA LEU A 224 -0.55 8.94 1.40
C LEU A 224 -1.57 9.73 0.58
N THR A 225 -1.11 10.71 -0.20
CA THR A 225 -1.97 11.49 -1.10
C THR A 225 -2.76 10.61 -2.09
N TYR A 226 -2.18 9.52 -2.61
CA TYR A 226 -2.89 8.61 -3.51
C TYR A 226 -3.89 7.73 -2.76
N PHE A 227 -3.57 7.31 -1.54
CA PHE A 227 -4.54 6.64 -0.67
C PHE A 227 -5.71 7.57 -0.32
N HIS A 228 -5.47 8.84 0.01
CA HIS A 228 -6.56 9.79 0.22
C HIS A 228 -7.40 10.01 -1.05
N ARG A 229 -6.76 10.09 -2.22
CA ARG A 229 -7.47 10.22 -3.51
C ARG A 229 -8.34 9.01 -3.80
N TYR A 230 -7.85 7.79 -3.55
CA TYR A 230 -8.61 6.58 -3.75
C TYR A 230 -9.81 6.48 -2.79
N LYS A 231 -9.62 6.85 -1.52
CA LYS A 231 -10.70 6.93 -0.53
C LYS A 231 -11.82 7.86 -1.00
N LYS A 232 -11.47 9.07 -1.47
CA LYS A 232 -12.43 10.04 -2.03
C LYS A 232 -13.18 9.51 -3.25
N GLU A 233 -12.50 8.75 -4.12
CA GLU A 233 -13.16 8.09 -5.24
C GLU A 233 -14.19 7.06 -4.74
N LEU A 234 -13.83 6.22 -3.77
CA LEU A 234 -14.77 5.27 -3.15
C LEU A 234 -15.96 6.00 -2.53
N GLU A 235 -15.72 7.03 -1.72
CA GLU A 235 -16.78 7.86 -1.11
C GLU A 235 -17.74 8.42 -2.17
N SER A 236 -17.21 8.95 -3.28
CA SER A 236 -18.02 9.45 -4.40
C SER A 236 -18.90 8.36 -5.04
N GLN A 237 -18.40 7.14 -5.16
CA GLN A 237 -19.18 6.01 -5.70
C GLN A 237 -20.30 5.59 -4.74
N ILE A 238 -20.04 5.61 -3.42
CA ILE A 238 -21.09 5.32 -2.43
C ILE A 238 -22.20 6.38 -2.51
N ASP A 239 -21.85 7.65 -2.68
CA ASP A 239 -22.83 8.73 -2.77
C ASP A 239 -23.71 8.64 -4.03
N LYS A 240 -23.16 8.16 -5.16
CA LYS A 240 -23.96 7.88 -6.36
C LYS A 240 -24.99 6.77 -6.14
N HIS A 241 -24.66 5.80 -5.29
CA HIS A 241 -25.55 4.68 -4.96
C HIS A 241 -26.57 5.01 -3.86
N LEU A 242 -26.57 6.22 -3.29
CA LEU A 242 -27.53 6.62 -2.25
C LEU A 242 -28.98 6.64 -2.74
N ALA A 243 -29.22 6.88 -4.03
CA ALA A 243 -30.55 7.15 -4.56
C ALA A 243 -31.30 5.90 -5.05
N ASN A 244 -30.61 4.78 -5.31
CA ASN A 244 -31.19 3.65 -6.05
C ASN A 244 -30.78 2.29 -5.46
N VAL A 245 -31.75 1.39 -5.34
CA VAL A 245 -31.52 -0.04 -5.03
C VAL A 245 -30.86 -0.72 -6.22
N PHE A 246 -29.84 -1.54 -5.97
CA PHE A 246 -29.18 -2.36 -6.99
C PHE A 246 -30.16 -3.28 -7.72
N GLN A 247 -30.16 -3.19 -9.04
CA GLN A 247 -31.03 -3.97 -9.93
C GLN A 247 -30.27 -5.11 -10.60
N GLN A 248 -28.97 -4.93 -10.87
CA GLN A 248 -28.16 -5.89 -11.62
C GLN A 248 -27.14 -6.57 -10.71
N GLU A 249 -26.87 -7.86 -10.94
CA GLU A 249 -25.85 -8.63 -10.18
C GLU A 249 -24.48 -7.94 -10.20
N GLN A 250 -24.11 -7.30 -11.31
CA GLN A 250 -22.82 -6.61 -11.44
C GLN A 250 -22.67 -5.43 -10.47
N GLU A 251 -23.75 -4.75 -10.10
CA GLU A 251 -23.71 -3.65 -9.12
C GLU A 251 -23.35 -4.18 -7.74
N TRP A 252 -23.95 -5.30 -7.32
CA TRP A 252 -23.59 -6.01 -6.09
C TRP A 252 -22.13 -6.44 -6.09
N ILE A 253 -21.66 -7.03 -7.19
CA ILE A 253 -20.27 -7.50 -7.33
C ILE A 253 -19.28 -6.34 -7.19
N ASN A 254 -19.52 -5.23 -7.88
CA ASN A 254 -18.67 -4.05 -7.83
C ASN A 254 -18.67 -3.43 -6.42
N TYR A 255 -19.83 -3.36 -5.77
CA TYR A 255 -19.96 -2.83 -4.42
C TYR A 255 -19.26 -3.70 -3.37
N CYS A 256 -19.37 -5.04 -3.47
CA CYS A 256 -18.60 -5.97 -2.65
C CYS A 256 -17.09 -5.77 -2.82
N SER A 257 -16.64 -5.58 -4.05
CA SER A 257 -15.24 -5.31 -4.37
C SER A 257 -14.74 -4.01 -3.74
N MET A 258 -15.56 -2.96 -3.68
CA MET A 258 -15.22 -1.70 -2.98
C MET A 258 -15.07 -1.89 -1.45
N ILE A 259 -15.97 -2.65 -0.82
CA ILE A 259 -15.89 -3.00 0.62
C ILE A 259 -14.57 -3.71 0.90
N ASN A 260 -14.29 -4.77 0.14
CA ASN A 260 -13.07 -5.55 0.27
C ASN A 260 -11.82 -4.72 0.02
N SER A 261 -11.82 -3.87 -1.00
CA SER A 261 -10.73 -2.94 -1.30
C SER A 261 -10.43 -2.02 -0.13
N SER A 262 -11.45 -1.54 0.57
CA SER A 262 -11.26 -0.67 1.75
C SER A 262 -10.62 -1.42 2.90
N ILE A 263 -11.03 -2.67 3.14
CA ILE A 263 -10.45 -3.51 4.19
C ILE A 263 -9.01 -3.89 3.85
N TYR A 264 -8.76 -4.22 2.59
CA TYR A 264 -7.42 -4.54 2.11
C TYR A 264 -6.46 -3.35 2.24
N VAL A 265 -6.89 -2.14 1.86
CA VAL A 265 -6.05 -0.94 2.06
C VAL A 265 -5.83 -0.69 3.54
N SER A 266 -6.86 -0.84 4.39
CA SER A 266 -6.73 -0.72 5.84
C SER A 266 -5.70 -1.70 6.41
N SER A 267 -5.75 -2.98 6.00
CA SER A 267 -4.80 -3.99 6.48
C SER A 267 -3.37 -3.67 6.04
N VAL A 268 -3.18 -3.29 4.77
CA VAL A 268 -1.85 -2.93 4.25
C VAL A 268 -1.26 -1.72 4.98
N LEU A 269 -2.06 -0.68 5.24
CA LEU A 269 -1.59 0.50 5.96
C LEU A 269 -1.19 0.15 7.40
N ARG A 270 -1.90 -0.77 8.06
CA ARG A 270 -1.54 -1.29 9.38
C ARG A 270 -0.25 -2.11 9.33
N ASP A 271 -0.12 -3.02 8.37
CA ASP A 271 1.11 -3.80 8.17
C ASP A 271 2.32 -2.89 7.92
N TRP A 272 2.11 -1.74 7.27
CA TRP A 272 3.17 -0.76 7.05
C TRP A 272 3.62 -0.03 8.31
N CYS A 273 2.76 0.11 9.32
CA CYS A 273 3.15 0.68 10.61
C CYS A 273 4.25 -0.13 11.31
N ASP A 274 4.37 -1.42 10.98
CA ASP A 274 5.37 -2.33 11.56
C ASP A 274 6.71 -2.34 10.80
N LEU A 275 6.84 -1.58 9.70
CA LEU A 275 8.09 -1.53 8.92
C LEU A 275 9.12 -0.62 9.59
N ASP A 276 10.35 -1.09 9.81
CA ASP A 276 11.44 -0.34 10.46
C ASP A 276 11.68 1.06 9.85
N HIS A 277 11.64 1.16 8.53
CA HIS A 277 11.83 2.44 7.83
C HIS A 277 10.61 3.37 7.95
N ILE A 278 9.43 2.86 8.27
CA ILE A 278 8.23 3.65 8.58
C ILE A 278 8.27 4.09 10.05
N ILE A 279 8.56 3.18 10.97
CA ILE A 279 8.72 3.45 12.41
C ILE A 279 9.74 4.57 12.63
N SER A 280 10.89 4.50 11.95
CA SER A 280 11.95 5.51 12.06
C SER A 280 11.54 6.90 11.55
N MET A 281 10.42 7.06 10.83
CA MET A 281 9.88 8.39 10.51
C MET A 281 9.15 9.06 11.67
N GLY A 282 8.72 8.31 12.70
CA GLY A 282 8.06 8.88 13.89
C GLY A 282 6.62 9.36 13.70
N HIS A 283 5.99 9.09 12.55
CA HIS A 283 4.67 9.61 12.17
C HIS A 283 3.62 8.51 11.92
N LEU A 284 3.65 7.43 12.70
CA LEU A 284 2.74 6.28 12.56
C LEU A 284 1.26 6.65 12.66
N ALA A 285 0.92 7.65 13.47
CA ALA A 285 -0.45 8.10 13.68
C ALA A 285 -1.17 8.51 12.38
N ALA A 286 -0.45 9.03 11.38
CA ALA A 286 -1.05 9.40 10.10
C ALA A 286 -1.49 8.16 9.29
N LEU A 287 -0.71 7.07 9.34
CA LEU A 287 -1.06 5.81 8.70
C LEU A 287 -2.19 5.11 9.44
N ASP A 288 -2.09 5.03 10.77
CA ASP A 288 -3.12 4.41 11.62
C ASP A 288 -4.48 5.09 11.45
N GLN A 289 -4.50 6.43 11.49
CA GLN A 289 -5.72 7.19 11.26
C GLN A 289 -6.32 6.89 9.88
N LEU A 290 -5.49 6.88 8.83
CA LEU A 290 -5.98 6.58 7.49
C LEU A 290 -6.47 5.13 7.36
N ALA A 291 -5.79 4.18 8.01
CA ALA A 291 -6.22 2.79 8.06
C ALA A 291 -7.58 2.62 8.75
N ASP A 292 -7.81 3.33 9.85
CA ASP A 292 -9.08 3.36 10.57
C ASP A 292 -10.18 4.00 9.73
N GLU A 293 -9.88 5.08 9.03
CA GLU A 293 -10.80 5.73 8.09
C GLU A 293 -11.25 4.78 6.98
N TYR A 294 -10.35 3.97 6.42
CA TYR A 294 -10.69 2.93 5.44
C TYR A 294 -11.53 1.80 6.04
N TYR A 295 -11.22 1.37 7.26
CA TYR A 295 -12.00 0.34 7.95
C TYR A 295 -13.44 0.82 8.23
N LEU A 296 -13.58 2.06 8.69
CA LEU A 296 -14.88 2.70 8.92
C LEU A 296 -15.65 2.89 7.62
N LEU A 297 -14.98 3.25 6.53
CA LEU A 297 -15.60 3.34 5.21
C LEU A 297 -16.17 1.98 4.76
N ALA A 298 -15.43 0.89 4.97
CA ALA A 298 -15.90 -0.47 4.71
C ALA A 298 -17.15 -0.81 5.54
N ASP A 299 -17.16 -0.42 6.81
CA ASP A 299 -18.29 -0.64 7.71
C ASP A 299 -19.54 0.14 7.27
N LEU A 300 -19.37 1.42 6.94
CA LEU A 300 -20.42 2.27 6.38
C LEU A 300 -21.00 1.68 5.10
N MET A 301 -20.14 1.26 4.17
CA MET A 301 -20.58 0.61 2.92
C MET A 301 -21.37 -0.66 3.20
N THR A 302 -20.89 -1.49 4.12
CA THR A 302 -21.53 -2.76 4.51
C THR A 302 -22.91 -2.50 5.11
N ARG A 303 -23.04 -1.53 6.02
CA ARG A 303 -24.33 -1.17 6.62
C ARG A 303 -25.30 -0.59 5.59
N ARG A 304 -24.82 0.22 4.65
CA ARG A 304 -25.65 0.73 3.52
C ARG A 304 -26.13 -0.38 2.59
N MET A 305 -25.28 -1.36 2.29
CA MET A 305 -25.69 -2.53 1.50
C MET A 305 -26.86 -3.27 2.17
N VAL A 306 -26.78 -3.50 3.49
CA VAL A 306 -27.86 -4.16 4.24
C VAL A 306 -29.12 -3.29 4.28
N THR A 307 -28.99 -2.03 4.68
CA THR A 307 -30.17 -1.18 4.97
C THR A 307 -30.82 -0.63 3.70
N THR A 308 -30.06 -0.07 2.78
CA THR A 308 -30.60 0.64 1.61
C THR A 308 -30.84 -0.28 0.43
N ASN A 309 -30.04 -1.34 0.26
CA ASN A 309 -30.18 -2.23 -0.89
C ASN A 309 -30.97 -3.49 -0.56
N MET A 310 -30.63 -4.21 0.51
CA MET A 310 -31.31 -5.48 0.83
C MET A 310 -32.64 -5.24 1.54
N LEU A 311 -32.64 -4.46 2.64
CA LEU A 311 -33.81 -4.28 3.48
C LEU A 311 -34.89 -3.44 2.79
N GLU A 312 -34.55 -2.33 2.11
CA GLU A 312 -35.57 -1.57 1.36
C GLU A 312 -36.16 -2.39 0.21
N ASN A 313 -35.37 -3.18 -0.52
CA ASN A 313 -35.90 -4.06 -1.56
C ASN A 313 -36.84 -5.12 -0.98
N PHE A 314 -36.49 -5.69 0.17
CA PHE A 314 -37.37 -6.59 0.92
C PHE A 314 -38.68 -5.90 1.32
N LYS A 315 -38.63 -4.70 1.91
CA LYS A 315 -39.82 -3.92 2.31
C LYS A 315 -40.73 -3.63 1.12
N ILE A 316 -40.17 -3.13 0.01
CA ILE A 316 -40.91 -2.82 -1.21
C ILE A 316 -41.60 -4.09 -1.75
N THR A 317 -40.88 -5.21 -1.76
CA THR A 317 -41.43 -6.48 -2.28
C THR A 317 -42.54 -7.02 -1.38
N ILE A 318 -42.35 -7.02 -0.06
CA ILE A 318 -43.38 -7.44 0.91
C ILE A 318 -44.61 -6.54 0.81
N HIS A 319 -44.44 -5.22 0.83
CA HIS A 319 -45.59 -4.30 0.80
C HIS A 319 -46.41 -4.39 -0.49
N ASN A 320 -45.76 -4.66 -1.63
CA ASN A 320 -46.44 -4.67 -2.92
C ASN A 320 -47.00 -6.04 -3.32
N LYS A 321 -46.45 -7.14 -2.78
CA LYS A 321 -46.69 -8.48 -3.33
C LYS A 321 -47.08 -9.52 -2.31
N TYR A 322 -47.14 -9.21 -1.01
CA TYR A 322 -47.49 -10.18 0.02
C TYR A 322 -48.92 -9.96 0.54
N ASP A 323 -49.78 -10.95 0.30
CA ASP A 323 -51.11 -11.07 0.86
C ASP A 323 -51.32 -12.45 1.49
N PRO A 324 -51.38 -12.53 2.83
CA PRO A 324 -51.49 -13.81 3.55
C PRO A 324 -52.83 -14.53 3.32
N SER A 325 -53.82 -13.90 2.69
CA SER A 325 -55.12 -14.54 2.41
C SER A 325 -55.09 -15.57 1.28
N HIS A 326 -54.03 -15.58 0.45
CA HIS A 326 -53.91 -16.47 -0.71
C HIS A 326 -53.19 -17.79 -0.42
N GLY A 327 -52.83 -18.07 0.84
CA GLY A 327 -52.11 -19.27 1.23
C GLY A 327 -52.99 -20.48 1.55
N ASP A 328 -52.43 -21.68 1.43
CA ASP A 328 -53.10 -22.96 1.67
C ASP A 328 -53.04 -23.44 3.13
N GLN A 329 -52.39 -22.67 4.02
CA GLN A 329 -52.14 -22.97 5.44
C GLN A 329 -51.26 -24.19 5.72
N PHE A 330 -50.56 -24.72 4.72
CA PHE A 330 -49.65 -25.85 4.88
C PHE A 330 -48.25 -25.56 4.34
N ASN A 331 -48.17 -24.76 3.28
CA ASN A 331 -46.92 -24.44 2.60
C ASN A 331 -46.63 -22.94 2.66
N VAL A 332 -45.37 -22.59 2.43
CA VAL A 332 -44.99 -21.19 2.22
C VAL A 332 -45.71 -20.68 0.98
N SER A 333 -46.36 -19.52 1.10
CA SER A 333 -47.11 -18.90 0.02
C SER A 333 -46.22 -18.58 -1.18
N GLN A 334 -46.78 -18.68 -2.39
CA GLN A 334 -46.04 -18.42 -3.64
C GLN A 334 -45.44 -17.01 -3.70
N GLU A 335 -46.10 -16.05 -3.07
CA GLU A 335 -45.63 -14.67 -2.92
C GLU A 335 -44.41 -14.59 -2.01
N MET A 336 -44.44 -15.28 -0.87
CA MET A 336 -43.31 -15.36 0.05
C MET A 336 -42.13 -16.14 -0.57
N ILE A 337 -42.36 -17.19 -1.35
CA ILE A 337 -41.30 -17.90 -2.07
C ILE A 337 -40.50 -16.94 -2.97
N LYS A 338 -41.18 -16.04 -3.71
CA LYS A 338 -40.49 -15.03 -4.54
C LYS A 338 -39.62 -14.08 -3.72
N VAL A 339 -40.07 -13.69 -2.52
CA VAL A 339 -39.28 -12.86 -1.59
C VAL A 339 -38.04 -13.63 -1.10
N ILE A 340 -38.22 -14.89 -0.71
CA ILE A 340 -37.15 -15.79 -0.26
C ILE A 340 -36.09 -15.96 -1.37
N GLU A 341 -36.52 -16.25 -2.60
CA GLU A 341 -35.64 -16.43 -3.74
C GLU A 341 -34.82 -15.17 -4.02
N MET A 342 -35.45 -14.00 -4.02
CA MET A 342 -34.78 -12.71 -4.20
C MET A 342 -33.70 -12.49 -3.14
N MET A 343 -34.03 -12.67 -1.86
CA MET A 343 -33.07 -12.49 -0.76
C MET A 343 -31.93 -13.50 -0.81
N CYS A 344 -32.23 -14.76 -1.14
CA CYS A 344 -31.23 -15.81 -1.32
C CYS A 344 -30.27 -15.48 -2.46
N GLN A 345 -30.77 -14.99 -3.60
CA GLN A 345 -29.94 -14.58 -4.72
C GLN A 345 -28.99 -13.45 -4.32
N GLN A 346 -29.49 -12.41 -3.65
CA GLN A 346 -28.66 -11.30 -3.15
C GLN A 346 -27.58 -11.79 -2.18
N LEU A 347 -27.95 -12.59 -1.17
CA LEU A 347 -27.00 -13.15 -0.19
C LEU A 347 -25.95 -14.06 -0.84
N ASN A 348 -26.33 -14.86 -1.84
CA ASN A 348 -25.41 -15.72 -2.57
C ASN A 348 -24.38 -14.92 -3.38
N VAL A 349 -24.76 -13.79 -3.97
CA VAL A 349 -23.81 -12.91 -4.66
C VAL A 349 -22.82 -12.32 -3.65
N ILE A 350 -23.32 -11.80 -2.53
CA ILE A 350 -22.48 -11.19 -1.49
C ILE A 350 -21.54 -12.23 -0.86
N HIS A 351 -22.03 -13.43 -0.53
CA HIS A 351 -21.23 -14.51 0.05
C HIS A 351 -20.03 -14.88 -0.84
N ARG A 352 -20.26 -14.93 -2.16
CA ARG A 352 -19.20 -15.23 -3.13
C ARG A 352 -18.15 -14.13 -3.21
N HIS A 353 -18.56 -12.86 -3.14
CA HIS A 353 -17.67 -11.74 -3.51
C HIS A 353 -17.11 -10.95 -2.33
N VAL A 354 -17.75 -10.90 -1.17
CA VAL A 354 -17.24 -10.18 0.01
C VAL A 354 -16.36 -11.08 0.88
N GLN A 355 -15.48 -10.49 1.69
CA GLN A 355 -14.71 -11.20 2.74
C GLN A 355 -15.64 -11.93 3.72
N LEU A 356 -15.26 -13.13 4.16
CA LEU A 356 -16.11 -14.00 4.98
C LEU A 356 -16.57 -13.36 6.30
N GLU A 357 -15.68 -12.67 7.02
CA GLU A 357 -16.02 -11.99 8.26
C GLU A 357 -17.10 -10.91 8.04
N ARG A 358 -16.94 -10.11 7.00
CA ARG A 358 -17.93 -9.10 6.61
C ARG A 358 -19.24 -9.73 6.15
N PHE A 359 -19.19 -10.83 5.40
CA PHE A 359 -20.39 -11.57 5.04
C PHE A 359 -21.17 -12.02 6.29
N ASN A 360 -20.46 -12.50 7.32
CA ASN A 360 -21.07 -12.90 8.58
C ASN A 360 -21.75 -11.74 9.30
N MET A 361 -21.20 -10.52 9.20
CA MET A 361 -21.87 -9.31 9.71
C MET A 361 -23.13 -9.00 8.88
N VAL A 362 -23.04 -9.03 7.55
CA VAL A 362 -24.13 -8.71 6.63
C VAL A 362 -25.38 -9.54 6.90
N TRP A 363 -25.28 -10.88 6.89
CA TRP A 363 -26.48 -11.71 7.01
C TRP A 363 -27.08 -11.63 8.42
N ARG A 364 -26.26 -11.47 9.47
CA ARG A 364 -26.74 -11.30 10.85
C ARG A 364 -27.49 -9.99 11.04
N TRP A 365 -26.95 -8.90 10.50
CA TRP A 365 -27.61 -7.60 10.52
C TRP A 365 -28.91 -7.62 9.74
N LEU A 366 -28.91 -8.24 8.56
CA LEU A 366 -30.11 -8.39 7.76
C LEU A 366 -31.18 -9.21 8.48
N ALA A 367 -30.82 -10.33 9.10
CA ALA A 367 -31.75 -11.16 9.88
C ALA A 367 -32.41 -10.36 11.01
N ASN A 368 -31.62 -9.59 11.76
CA ASN A 368 -32.14 -8.73 12.81
C ASN A 368 -33.03 -7.60 12.27
N ASP A 369 -32.63 -6.93 11.20
CA ASP A 369 -33.41 -5.82 10.63
C ASP A 369 -34.73 -6.29 10.00
N VAL A 370 -34.74 -7.48 9.38
CA VAL A 370 -35.95 -8.17 8.92
C VAL A 370 -36.85 -8.52 10.09
N ASP A 371 -36.30 -9.11 11.17
CA ASP A 371 -37.05 -9.45 12.38
C ASP A 371 -37.73 -8.22 13.02
N LEU A 372 -37.01 -7.08 13.06
CA LEU A 372 -37.54 -5.81 13.55
C LEU A 372 -38.68 -5.28 12.67
N PHE A 373 -38.56 -5.39 11.35
CA PHE A 373 -39.60 -4.97 10.42
C PHE A 373 -40.85 -5.84 10.56
N LEU A 374 -40.69 -7.16 10.60
CA LEU A 374 -41.81 -8.10 10.71
C LEU A 374 -42.60 -7.92 12.01
N ASP A 375 -41.91 -7.69 13.13
CA ASP A 375 -42.55 -7.37 14.42
C ASP A 375 -43.38 -6.09 14.37
N LYS A 376 -42.90 -5.07 13.67
CA LYS A 376 -43.60 -3.79 13.57
C LYS A 376 -44.84 -3.88 12.70
N HIS A 377 -44.80 -4.65 11.62
CA HIS A 377 -45.83 -4.62 10.57
C HIS A 377 -46.78 -5.82 10.56
N PHE A 378 -46.37 -6.98 11.06
CA PHE A 378 -47.13 -8.23 10.97
C PHE A 378 -47.47 -8.83 12.33
N TYR A 379 -46.51 -8.97 13.25
CA TYR A 379 -46.74 -9.75 14.48
C TYR A 379 -47.70 -9.10 15.48
N LYS A 380 -47.95 -7.80 15.36
CA LYS A 380 -48.89 -7.06 16.21
C LYS A 380 -50.34 -7.08 15.69
N SER A 381 -50.54 -7.39 14.42
CA SER A 381 -51.82 -7.20 13.71
C SER A 381 -52.36 -8.47 13.04
N ALA A 382 -51.50 -9.45 12.72
CA ALA A 382 -51.88 -10.65 11.98
C ALA A 382 -51.85 -11.91 12.86
N GLN A 383 -53.00 -12.58 13.00
CA GLN A 383 -53.18 -13.85 13.73
C GLN A 383 -53.46 -15.03 12.79
N GLY A 384 -52.97 -14.98 11.54
CA GLY A 384 -53.19 -16.05 10.56
C GLY A 384 -52.12 -17.14 10.63
N GLU A 385 -52.53 -18.40 10.61
CA GLU A 385 -51.62 -19.56 10.58
C GLU A 385 -50.66 -19.51 9.37
N GLN A 386 -51.15 -19.03 8.22
CA GLN A 386 -50.32 -18.80 7.03
C GLN A 386 -49.15 -17.84 7.29
N VAL A 387 -49.36 -16.77 8.08
CA VAL A 387 -48.30 -15.81 8.42
C VAL A 387 -47.23 -16.48 9.25
N LYS A 388 -47.58 -17.38 10.17
CA LYS A 388 -46.59 -18.16 10.93
C LYS A 388 -45.76 -19.05 10.01
N ILE A 389 -46.40 -19.75 9.07
CA ILE A 389 -45.74 -20.62 8.10
C ILE A 389 -44.77 -19.82 7.23
N ASP A 390 -45.23 -18.71 6.65
CA ASP A 390 -44.45 -17.86 5.76
C ASP A 390 -43.24 -17.25 6.46
N MET A 391 -43.41 -16.74 7.68
CA MET A 391 -42.33 -16.07 8.42
C MET A 391 -41.30 -17.06 8.95
N ASN A 392 -41.74 -18.25 9.39
CA ASN A 392 -40.83 -19.34 9.72
C ASN A 392 -40.06 -19.82 8.48
N GLY A 393 -40.74 -19.96 7.34
CA GLY A 393 -40.12 -20.30 6.05
C GLY A 393 -39.10 -19.27 5.61
N LEU A 394 -39.45 -17.98 5.66
CA LEU A 394 -38.57 -16.87 5.31
C LEU A 394 -37.26 -16.92 6.11
N ILE A 395 -37.34 -16.99 7.44
CA ILE A 395 -36.14 -16.99 8.28
C ILE A 395 -35.30 -18.26 8.08
N LYS A 396 -35.93 -19.43 7.93
CA LYS A 396 -35.20 -20.69 7.75
C LYS A 396 -34.55 -20.81 6.38
N GLU A 397 -35.25 -20.50 5.30
CA GLU A 397 -34.74 -20.68 3.94
C GLU A 397 -33.68 -19.63 3.59
N VAL A 398 -33.86 -18.38 4.03
CA VAL A 398 -32.91 -17.30 3.73
C VAL A 398 -31.63 -17.43 4.57
N PHE A 399 -31.73 -17.72 5.87
CA PHE A 399 -30.58 -17.68 6.77
C PHE A 399 -30.07 -19.06 7.20
N GLY A 400 -30.84 -20.13 7.01
CA GLY A 400 -30.48 -21.49 7.43
C GLY A 400 -29.25 -22.05 6.73
N LYS A 401 -28.89 -21.53 5.54
CA LYS A 401 -27.65 -21.88 4.84
C LYS A 401 -26.38 -21.41 5.56
N TYR A 402 -26.50 -20.40 6.42
CA TYR A 402 -25.37 -19.74 7.07
C TYR A 402 -25.33 -20.00 8.59
N THR A 403 -26.38 -20.61 9.15
CA THR A 403 -26.43 -21.01 10.55
C THR A 403 -27.43 -22.14 10.79
N ASN A 404 -27.07 -23.06 11.69
CA ASN A 404 -27.97 -24.14 12.11
C ASN A 404 -29.14 -23.65 12.99
N LYS A 405 -29.09 -22.40 13.48
CA LYS A 405 -30.10 -21.84 14.39
C LYS A 405 -30.53 -20.43 13.95
N PRO A 406 -31.16 -20.27 12.75
CA PRO A 406 -31.47 -18.96 12.18
C PRO A 406 -32.42 -18.13 13.08
N LEU A 407 -33.36 -18.78 13.76
CA LEU A 407 -34.28 -18.13 14.71
C LEU A 407 -33.59 -17.49 15.93
N ASN A 408 -32.33 -17.84 16.24
CA ASN A 408 -31.59 -17.14 17.29
C ASN A 408 -31.18 -15.71 16.88
N PHE A 409 -31.15 -15.43 15.58
CA PHE A 409 -30.87 -14.10 15.01
C PHE A 409 -32.15 -13.34 14.66
N ALA A 410 -33.32 -13.95 14.90
CA ALA A 410 -34.65 -13.38 14.72
C ALA A 410 -35.53 -13.65 15.97
N PRO A 411 -35.15 -13.11 17.15
CA PRO A 411 -35.78 -13.45 18.42
C PRO A 411 -37.27 -13.07 18.49
N LYS A 412 -37.71 -12.04 17.76
CA LYS A 412 -39.12 -11.61 17.77
C LYS A 412 -39.99 -12.57 16.96
N THR A 413 -39.48 -13.02 15.81
CA THR A 413 -40.08 -14.09 15.00
C THR A 413 -40.17 -15.37 15.82
N LYS A 414 -39.07 -15.74 16.50
CA LYS A 414 -39.05 -16.92 17.38
C LYS A 414 -40.14 -16.85 18.46
N LYS A 415 -40.34 -15.68 19.07
CA LYS A 415 -41.41 -15.46 20.05
C LYS A 415 -42.80 -15.56 19.40
N PHE A 416 -43.00 -14.91 18.25
CA PHE A 416 -44.26 -14.94 17.52
C PHE A 416 -44.68 -16.37 17.14
N LEU A 417 -43.74 -17.21 16.70
CA LEU A 417 -44.00 -18.62 16.35
C LEU A 417 -44.33 -19.51 17.56
N SER A 418 -44.04 -19.06 18.78
CA SER A 418 -44.34 -19.80 20.01
C SER A 418 -45.68 -19.45 20.64
N LEU A 419 -46.31 -18.37 20.17
CA LEU A 419 -47.68 -17.96 20.51
C LEU A 419 -48.65 -18.61 19.52
#